data_AF-A0A3M1HI64-F1
#
_entry.id   AF-A0A3M1HI64-F1
#
_cell.length_a   1.000
_cell.length_b   1.000
_cell.length_c   1.000
_cell.angle_alpha   90.00
_cell.angle_beta   90.00
_cell.angle_gamma   90.00
#
_symmetry.space_group_name_H-M   'P 1'
#
loop_
_entity.id
_entity.type
_entity.pdbx_description
1 polymer ?
#
loop_
_entity_poly.entity_id
_entity_poly.type
_entity_poly.pdbx_seq_one_letter_code
_entity_poly.pdbx_strand_id
1 'polypeptide(L)'
;PGSPVTLTIQTKDEQGKPISAVLGITVTDEGILKMVDSREQHPHLPAMALLEHEVNELKDSHIYLNPQNPLSEKALDLLLGTQGWRRFAFLNYKSFIKRFGEKGKDILAYQNGNNPNHPFFLNKNLKERDFPLEGRILEKRKILPPQRAFAPKAERRAHINIIRVGKRERAPASAKLVMSKAKMISPEYFWRVYAHQSVPLEQTGQRNDFTKTIYWCSGIQTNSKGIAQIQFSTSHLITTFQISVDAFDSRGALGWAKSTIRSIKPFFIEPKMPLQVSSGDTIQLPIVFVNNTDKNLGEVFFKVQGAPNLQMGKIMPFLLRAGERKRKILTIQVGSKAGKYPLLFLAKQG
;
A
#
# COMPACT_ATOMS: atom_id res chain seq x y z
N PRO A 1 -11.44 16.23 1.81
CA PRO A 1 -10.19 16.47 1.04
C PRO A 1 -9.36 17.63 1.61
N GLY A 2 -8.05 17.44 1.79
CA GLY A 2 -7.13 18.44 2.35
C GLY A 2 -7.17 18.57 3.88
N SER A 3 -8.09 17.87 4.55
CA SER A 3 -8.30 18.01 6.00
C SER A 3 -7.36 17.11 6.79
N PRO A 4 -6.90 17.55 7.99
CA PRO A 4 -6.18 16.69 8.91
C PRO A 4 -7.08 15.57 9.43
N VAL A 5 -6.50 14.40 9.62
CA VAL A 5 -7.14 13.20 10.15
C VAL A 5 -6.29 12.64 11.27
N THR A 6 -6.95 12.30 12.39
CA THR A 6 -6.34 11.56 13.49
C THR A 6 -6.88 10.14 13.45
N LEU A 7 -5.98 9.16 13.39
CA LEU A 7 -6.30 7.74 13.46
C LEU A 7 -5.82 7.19 14.80
N THR A 8 -6.72 6.53 15.51
CA THR A 8 -6.43 5.79 16.75
C THR A 8 -6.50 4.30 16.45
N ILE A 9 -5.44 3.58 16.77
CA ILE A 9 -5.35 2.13 16.60
C ILE A 9 -5.25 1.51 17.99
N GLN A 10 -6.04 0.45 18.21
CA GLN A 10 -5.99 -0.35 19.43
C GLN A 10 -5.61 -1.79 19.09
N THR A 11 -4.54 -2.27 19.71
CA THR A 11 -4.09 -3.66 19.66
C THR A 11 -4.54 -4.42 20.89
N LYS A 12 -5.12 -5.61 20.65
CA LYS A 12 -5.58 -6.53 21.69
C LYS A 12 -5.07 -7.92 21.39
N ASP A 13 -4.88 -8.71 22.44
CA ASP A 13 -4.67 -10.15 22.30
C ASP A 13 -6.00 -10.88 21.98
N GLU A 14 -5.95 -12.19 21.82
CA GLU A 14 -7.14 -13.01 21.54
C GLU A 14 -8.19 -12.94 22.64
N GLN A 15 -7.76 -12.70 23.89
CA GLN A 15 -8.64 -12.59 25.06
C GLN A 15 -9.26 -11.20 25.17
N GLY A 16 -8.99 -10.31 24.19
CA GLY A 16 -9.47 -8.94 24.17
C GLY A 16 -8.71 -7.99 25.09
N LYS A 17 -7.62 -8.45 25.73
CA LYS A 17 -6.78 -7.63 26.61
C LYS A 17 -5.85 -6.76 25.78
N PRO A 18 -5.67 -5.47 26.12
CA PRO A 18 -4.79 -4.60 25.37
C PRO A 18 -3.33 -5.04 25.47
N ILE A 19 -2.60 -4.96 24.36
CA ILE A 19 -1.20 -5.38 24.27
C ILE A 19 -0.34 -4.39 23.49
N SER A 20 0.88 -4.16 23.96
CA SER A 20 1.88 -3.38 23.22
C SER A 20 2.44 -4.19 22.06
N ALA A 21 2.30 -3.65 20.86
CA ALA A 21 2.76 -4.15 19.58
C ALA A 21 3.40 -3.03 18.75
N VAL A 22 4.25 -3.43 17.81
CA VAL A 22 4.81 -2.56 16.76
C VAL A 22 3.91 -2.65 15.54
N LEU A 23 3.57 -1.50 14.95
CA LEU A 23 2.66 -1.36 13.83
C LEU A 23 3.37 -0.89 12.57
N GLY A 24 3.07 -1.55 11.45
CA GLY A 24 3.23 -1.03 10.10
C GLY A 24 1.89 -0.50 9.59
N ILE A 25 1.86 0.72 9.05
CA ILE A 25 0.63 1.39 8.61
C ILE A 25 0.86 1.97 7.22
N THR A 26 -0.10 1.72 6.33
CA THR A 26 -0.17 2.32 5.01
C THR A 26 -1.57 2.88 4.77
N VAL A 27 -1.65 4.12 4.27
CA VAL A 27 -2.91 4.77 3.86
C VAL A 27 -2.79 5.18 2.40
N THR A 28 -3.51 4.46 1.53
CA THR A 28 -3.41 4.59 0.07
C THR A 28 -4.79 4.59 -0.57
N ASP A 29 -4.91 5.31 -1.69
CA ASP A 29 -6.10 5.30 -2.55
C ASP A 29 -6.48 3.87 -2.95
N GLU A 30 -7.69 3.46 -2.59
CA GLU A 30 -8.24 2.14 -2.87
C GLU A 30 -8.31 1.85 -4.38
N GLY A 31 -8.48 2.91 -5.19
CA GLY A 31 -8.52 2.79 -6.65
C GLY A 31 -7.25 2.15 -7.22
N ILE A 32 -6.08 2.41 -6.63
CA ILE A 32 -4.79 1.86 -7.09
C ILE A 32 -4.65 0.40 -6.67
N LEU A 33 -5.08 0.08 -5.45
CA LEU A 33 -5.01 -1.30 -4.95
C LEU A 33 -5.88 -2.23 -5.80
N LYS A 34 -7.00 -1.72 -6.33
CA LYS A 34 -7.89 -2.43 -7.26
C LYS A 34 -7.37 -2.52 -8.70
N MET A 35 -6.34 -1.74 -9.07
CA MET A 35 -5.68 -1.91 -10.38
C MET A 35 -4.78 -3.13 -10.42
N VAL A 36 -4.33 -3.61 -9.26
CA VAL A 36 -3.58 -4.86 -9.12
C VAL A 36 -4.57 -6.02 -9.11
N ASP A 37 -4.32 -7.06 -9.92
CA ASP A 37 -5.09 -8.31 -9.89
C ASP A 37 -5.15 -8.83 -8.46
N SER A 38 -6.32 -9.28 -7.98
CA SER A 38 -6.50 -9.75 -6.61
C SER A 38 -5.49 -10.83 -6.23
N ARG A 39 -5.09 -11.65 -7.20
CA ARG A 39 -4.12 -12.74 -7.04
C ARG A 39 -2.70 -12.27 -6.77
N GLU A 40 -2.37 -11.08 -7.25
CA GLU A 40 -1.04 -10.47 -7.17
C GLU A 40 -0.94 -9.42 -6.06
N GLN A 41 -2.00 -9.21 -5.28
CA GLN A 41 -1.96 -8.28 -4.16
C GLN A 41 -1.03 -8.79 -3.07
N HIS A 42 -0.18 -7.90 -2.56
CA HIS A 42 0.77 -8.22 -1.51
C HIS A 42 0.08 -8.81 -0.26
N PRO A 43 0.64 -9.87 0.33
CA PRO A 43 0.11 -10.47 1.55
C PRO A 43 0.18 -9.51 2.75
N HIS A 44 -0.77 -9.65 3.67
CA HIS A 44 -0.63 -9.08 5.03
C HIS A 44 0.46 -9.83 5.79
N LEU A 45 0.96 -9.20 6.85
CA LEU A 45 2.08 -9.75 7.62
C LEU A 45 1.88 -11.21 8.07
N PRO A 46 0.71 -11.66 8.54
CA PRO A 46 0.54 -13.07 8.89
C PRO A 46 0.64 -14.03 7.69
N ALA A 47 0.08 -13.66 6.53
CA ALA A 47 0.16 -14.51 5.35
C ALA A 47 1.59 -14.54 4.79
N MET A 48 2.27 -13.40 4.82
CA MET A 48 3.68 -13.27 4.45
C MET A 48 4.55 -14.16 5.34
N ALA A 49 4.41 -14.06 6.67
CA ALA A 49 5.27 -14.77 7.61
C ALA A 49 4.95 -16.27 7.72
N LEU A 50 3.68 -16.67 7.62
CA LEU A 50 3.25 -18.05 7.90
C LEU A 50 3.07 -18.91 6.65
N LEU A 51 2.74 -18.34 5.49
CA LEU A 51 2.38 -19.10 4.29
C LEU A 51 3.36 -18.94 3.14
N GLU A 52 4.01 -17.79 3.00
CA GLU A 52 4.86 -17.51 1.84
C GLU A 52 6.05 -18.48 1.71
N HIS A 53 6.53 -19.02 2.85
CA HIS A 53 7.60 -20.03 2.87
C HIS A 53 7.11 -21.48 2.72
N GLU A 54 5.80 -21.72 2.87
CA GLU A 54 5.20 -23.05 2.85
C GLU A 54 4.58 -23.39 1.48
N VAL A 55 4.41 -22.40 0.61
CA VAL A 55 3.64 -22.48 -0.63
C VAL A 55 4.50 -21.99 -1.79
N ASN A 56 4.47 -22.71 -2.92
CA ASN A 56 5.17 -22.26 -4.12
C ASN A 56 4.30 -21.22 -4.83
N GLU A 57 4.76 -19.96 -4.86
CA GLU A 57 4.03 -18.81 -5.40
C GLU A 57 2.67 -18.56 -4.71
N LEU A 58 2.69 -17.89 -3.56
CA LEU A 58 1.48 -17.53 -2.84
C LEU A 58 0.62 -16.53 -3.64
N LYS A 59 -0.53 -16.99 -4.14
CA LYS A 59 -1.55 -16.18 -4.83
C LYS A 59 -2.82 -16.03 -3.99
N ASP A 60 -3.54 -14.92 -4.14
CA ASP A 60 -4.78 -14.63 -3.40
C ASP A 60 -4.62 -14.77 -1.87
N SER A 61 -3.47 -14.32 -1.36
CA SER A 61 -3.04 -14.44 0.05
C SER A 61 -4.09 -13.98 1.09
N HIS A 62 -4.94 -13.04 0.69
CA HIS A 62 -5.99 -12.43 1.49
C HIS A 62 -7.12 -13.40 1.90
N ILE A 63 -7.23 -14.55 1.26
CA ILE A 63 -8.34 -15.50 1.50
C ILE A 63 -8.03 -16.46 2.66
N TYR A 64 -6.75 -16.81 2.87
CA TYR A 64 -6.37 -17.95 3.72
C TYR A 64 -6.34 -17.65 5.22
N LEU A 65 -6.02 -16.41 5.61
CA LEU A 65 -5.92 -15.99 7.03
C LEU A 65 -6.90 -14.85 7.33
N ASN A 66 -8.14 -14.99 6.88
CA ASN A 66 -9.20 -14.01 7.04
C ASN A 66 -10.27 -14.50 8.03
N PRO A 67 -10.31 -13.96 9.26
CA PRO A 67 -11.27 -14.41 10.27
C PRO A 67 -12.72 -14.06 9.95
N GLN A 68 -12.98 -13.10 9.05
CA GLN A 68 -14.32 -12.76 8.61
C GLN A 68 -14.86 -13.71 7.52
N ASN A 69 -14.00 -14.54 6.92
CA ASN A 69 -14.39 -15.45 5.85
C ASN A 69 -14.55 -16.89 6.38
N PRO A 70 -15.77 -17.48 6.39
CA PRO A 70 -15.98 -18.84 6.87
C PRO A 70 -15.29 -19.91 6.02
N LEU A 71 -14.95 -19.59 4.75
CA LEU A 71 -14.23 -20.50 3.87
C LEU A 71 -12.71 -20.45 4.06
N SER A 72 -12.20 -19.52 4.88
CA SER A 72 -10.76 -19.30 5.08
C SER A 72 -10.04 -20.57 5.53
N GLU A 73 -10.59 -21.27 6.52
CA GLU A 73 -9.98 -22.50 7.06
C GLU A 73 -9.96 -23.63 6.02
N LYS A 74 -11.07 -23.82 5.30
CA LYS A 74 -11.16 -24.81 4.23
C LYS A 74 -10.22 -24.47 3.07
N ALA A 75 -10.12 -23.20 2.69
CA ALA A 75 -9.21 -22.76 1.63
C ALA A 75 -7.74 -22.95 2.03
N LEU A 76 -7.40 -22.67 3.28
CA LEU A 76 -6.07 -22.93 3.82
C LEU A 76 -5.75 -24.42 3.84
N ASP A 77 -6.68 -25.27 4.28
CA ASP A 77 -6.52 -26.72 4.27
C ASP A 77 -6.34 -27.27 2.84
N LEU A 78 -7.10 -26.76 1.87
CA LEU A 78 -6.92 -27.13 0.46
C LEU A 78 -5.58 -26.65 -0.12
N LEU A 79 -5.14 -25.44 0.23
CA LEU A 79 -3.85 -24.91 -0.20
C LEU A 79 -2.71 -25.76 0.35
N LEU A 80 -2.73 -26.04 1.66
CA LEU A 80 -1.72 -26.87 2.29
C LEU A 80 -1.84 -28.33 1.82
N GLY A 81 -3.02 -28.91 1.67
CA GLY A 81 -3.20 -30.28 1.17
C GLY A 81 -2.72 -30.52 -0.27
N THR A 82 -2.55 -29.45 -1.06
CA THR A 82 -2.04 -29.50 -2.45
C THR A 82 -0.56 -29.13 -2.58
N GLN A 83 -0.07 -28.14 -1.82
CA GLN A 83 1.30 -27.62 -1.94
C GLN A 83 2.14 -27.71 -0.66
N GLY A 84 1.52 -27.59 0.50
CA GLY A 84 2.17 -27.75 1.80
C GLY A 84 2.24 -29.22 2.21
N TRP A 85 3.18 -29.59 3.07
CA TRP A 85 3.15 -30.88 3.80
C TRP A 85 3.23 -32.19 2.99
N ARG A 86 3.49 -32.17 1.69
CA ARG A 86 4.03 -33.35 0.99
C ARG A 86 5.55 -33.24 0.86
N ARG A 87 6.24 -33.41 1.99
CA ARG A 87 7.59 -33.98 1.91
C ARG A 87 7.41 -35.44 1.54
N PHE A 88 7.68 -35.77 0.28
CA PHE A 88 7.79 -37.17 -0.14
C PHE A 88 8.95 -37.79 0.63
N ALA A 89 8.67 -38.53 1.70
CA ALA A 89 9.60 -39.48 2.24
C ALA A 89 9.66 -40.63 1.24
N PHE A 90 10.66 -40.61 0.36
CA PHE A 90 10.87 -41.72 -0.56
C PHE A 90 11.32 -42.92 0.25
N LEU A 91 10.39 -43.83 0.56
CA LEU A 91 10.68 -45.12 1.20
C LEU A 91 11.71 -45.92 0.40
N ASN A 92 11.91 -45.60 -0.89
CA ASN A 92 13.01 -46.15 -1.67
C ASN A 92 13.40 -45.22 -2.85
N TYR A 93 14.34 -44.31 -2.62
CA TYR A 93 14.83 -43.35 -3.62
C TYR A 93 15.33 -44.06 -4.91
N LYS A 94 15.93 -45.25 -4.77
CA LYS A 94 16.47 -46.01 -5.91
C LYS A 94 15.39 -46.45 -6.89
N SER A 95 14.26 -46.96 -6.39
CA SER A 95 13.14 -47.38 -7.25
C SER A 95 12.43 -46.20 -7.91
N PHE A 96 12.39 -45.04 -7.23
CA PHE A 96 11.78 -43.83 -7.79
C PHE A 96 12.61 -43.27 -8.97
N ILE A 97 13.93 -43.15 -8.80
CA ILE A 97 14.85 -42.75 -9.88
C ILE A 97 14.79 -43.75 -11.04
N LYS A 98 14.71 -45.05 -10.76
CA LYS A 98 14.61 -46.08 -11.80
C LYS A 98 13.32 -45.95 -12.63
N ARG A 99 12.23 -45.45 -12.03
CA ARG A 99 10.91 -45.32 -12.69
C ARG A 99 10.76 -44.01 -13.47
N PHE A 100 11.28 -42.90 -12.96
CA PHE A 100 11.06 -41.56 -13.52
C PHE A 100 12.30 -40.91 -14.15
N GLY A 101 13.46 -41.58 -14.09
CA GLY A 101 14.69 -41.14 -14.76
C GLY A 101 15.13 -39.73 -14.32
N GLU A 102 15.50 -38.88 -15.28
CA GLU A 102 16.01 -37.52 -15.04
C GLU A 102 14.98 -36.60 -14.37
N LYS A 103 13.69 -36.64 -14.77
CA LYS A 103 12.64 -35.86 -14.09
C LYS A 103 12.50 -36.23 -12.61
N GLY A 104 12.72 -37.52 -12.28
CA GLY A 104 12.74 -37.97 -10.90
C GLY A 104 13.94 -37.44 -10.11
N LYS A 105 15.10 -37.28 -10.75
CA LYS A 105 16.31 -36.69 -10.14
C LYS A 105 16.15 -35.19 -9.91
N ASP A 106 15.52 -34.46 -10.84
CA ASP A 106 15.23 -33.03 -10.70
C ASP A 106 14.28 -32.74 -9.53
N ILE A 107 13.18 -33.50 -9.42
CA ILE A 107 12.20 -33.37 -8.34
C ILE A 107 12.81 -33.70 -6.96
N LEU A 108 13.80 -34.59 -6.94
CA LEU A 108 14.53 -34.98 -5.73
C LEU A 108 15.66 -34.00 -5.34
N ALA A 109 15.94 -33.00 -6.18
CA ALA A 109 17.15 -32.20 -6.10
C ALA A 109 18.41 -33.08 -5.94
N TYR A 110 18.45 -34.21 -6.67
CA TYR A 110 19.51 -35.20 -6.54
C TYR A 110 20.81 -34.62 -7.10
N GLN A 111 21.65 -34.05 -6.22
CA GLN A 111 22.99 -33.62 -6.55
C GLN A 111 23.85 -34.84 -6.85
N ASN A 112 23.89 -35.23 -8.12
CA ASN A 112 25.00 -36.02 -8.61
C ASN A 112 26.19 -35.06 -8.62
N GLY A 113 27.12 -35.23 -7.67
CA GLY A 113 28.37 -34.46 -7.67
C GLY A 113 28.97 -34.54 -9.08
N ASN A 114 29.08 -33.38 -9.73
CA ASN A 114 29.54 -33.16 -11.11
C ASN A 114 28.48 -33.13 -12.23
N ASN A 115 27.37 -32.41 -12.07
CA ASN A 115 26.68 -31.85 -13.25
C ASN A 115 27.09 -30.38 -13.47
N PRO A 116 28.03 -30.09 -14.39
CA PRO A 116 28.52 -28.74 -14.64
C PRO A 116 27.52 -27.81 -15.34
N ASN A 117 26.33 -28.30 -15.74
CA ASN A 117 25.32 -27.51 -16.45
C ASN A 117 24.05 -27.18 -15.64
N HIS A 118 24.06 -27.37 -14.31
CA HIS A 118 22.99 -26.80 -13.47
C HIS A 118 23.15 -25.27 -13.42
N PRO A 119 22.08 -24.47 -13.56
CA PRO A 119 22.14 -23.00 -13.63
C PRO A 119 22.68 -22.30 -12.36
N PHE A 120 23.10 -23.05 -11.35
CA PHE A 120 23.80 -22.54 -10.16
C PHE A 120 25.33 -22.72 -10.22
N PHE A 121 25.87 -23.44 -11.21
CA PHE A 121 27.31 -23.56 -11.43
C PHE A 121 27.78 -22.53 -12.46
N LEU A 122 27.72 -21.25 -12.08
CA LEU A 122 28.53 -20.22 -12.73
C LEU A 122 30.01 -20.48 -12.41
N ASN A 123 30.64 -21.17 -13.35
CA ASN A 123 32.02 -21.02 -13.83
C ASN A 123 33.08 -20.56 -12.81
N LYS A 124 33.97 -21.48 -12.42
CA LYS A 124 35.11 -21.28 -11.51
C LYS A 124 36.32 -20.53 -12.13
N ASN A 125 36.21 -19.96 -13.33
CA ASN A 125 37.31 -19.28 -14.02
C ASN A 125 36.91 -17.90 -14.59
N LEU A 126 36.35 -17.03 -13.77
CA LEU A 126 36.27 -15.60 -14.11
C LEU A 126 37.54 -14.91 -13.57
N LYS A 127 38.38 -14.42 -14.49
CA LYS A 127 39.46 -13.48 -14.18
C LYS A 127 38.86 -12.08 -13.96
N GLU A 128 39.51 -11.32 -13.10
CA GLU A 128 39.05 -10.10 -12.41
C GLU A 128 38.85 -8.85 -13.30
N ARG A 129 38.45 -8.97 -14.58
CA ARG A 129 38.38 -7.82 -15.52
C ARG A 129 37.10 -7.61 -16.33
N ASP A 130 36.04 -8.40 -16.16
CA ASP A 130 34.84 -8.26 -17.01
C ASP A 130 33.55 -7.78 -16.31
N PHE A 131 33.65 -7.11 -15.16
CA PHE A 131 32.52 -6.37 -14.59
C PHE A 131 32.95 -4.96 -14.13
N PRO A 132 32.52 -3.88 -14.80
CA PRO A 132 32.58 -2.56 -14.20
C PRO A 132 31.41 -2.46 -13.21
N LEU A 133 31.73 -2.29 -11.92
CA LEU A 133 31.11 -1.32 -11.00
C LEU A 133 31.48 -1.69 -9.56
N GLU A 134 32.16 -0.76 -8.90
CA GLU A 134 32.61 -0.82 -7.52
C GLU A 134 31.45 -0.89 -6.51
N GLY A 135 31.66 -1.65 -5.44
CA GLY A 135 30.86 -1.62 -4.22
C GLY A 135 31.48 -2.48 -3.13
N ARG A 136 32.50 -1.96 -2.43
CA ARG A 136 33.14 -2.60 -1.27
C ARG A 136 32.12 -2.94 -0.17
N ILE A 137 32.08 -4.20 0.25
CA ILE A 137 31.53 -4.61 1.55
C ILE A 137 32.69 -4.68 2.55
N LEU A 138 32.66 -3.84 3.58
CA LEU A 138 33.55 -3.93 4.73
C LEU A 138 32.94 -4.87 5.79
N GLU A 139 33.78 -5.83 6.18
CA GLU A 139 33.76 -6.66 7.40
C GLU A 139 32.77 -7.84 7.56
N LYS A 140 33.40 -9.00 7.77
CA LYS A 140 32.82 -10.31 8.15
C LYS A 140 32.30 -10.26 9.59
N ARG A 141 31.00 -10.51 9.81
CA ARG A 141 30.49 -10.97 11.12
C ARG A 141 30.33 -12.49 11.12
N LYS A 142 30.90 -13.15 12.14
CA LYS A 142 30.72 -14.58 12.43
C LYS A 142 29.24 -14.91 12.58
N ILE A 143 28.75 -15.85 11.78
CA ILE A 143 27.42 -16.44 11.93
C ILE A 143 27.55 -17.55 12.98
N LEU A 144 26.82 -17.42 14.10
CA LEU A 144 26.66 -18.49 15.08
C LEU A 144 25.63 -19.51 14.56
N PRO A 145 25.78 -20.81 14.86
CA PRO A 145 24.87 -21.84 14.38
C PRO A 145 23.45 -21.64 14.95
N PRO A 146 22.40 -22.02 14.20
CA PRO A 146 21.02 -21.84 14.65
C PRO A 146 20.77 -22.67 15.91
N GLN A 147 20.34 -22.01 16.98
CA GLN A 147 19.77 -22.70 18.13
C GLN A 147 18.48 -23.41 17.69
N ARG A 148 18.31 -24.66 18.12
CA ARG A 148 17.15 -25.49 17.80
C ARG A 148 15.85 -24.72 18.03
N ALA A 149 15.08 -24.53 16.96
CA ALA A 149 13.73 -24.01 17.03
C ALA A 149 12.86 -24.99 17.83
N PHE A 150 12.37 -24.56 19.00
CA PHE A 150 11.24 -25.21 19.64
C PHE A 150 10.00 -24.93 18.79
N ALA A 151 9.29 -25.98 18.37
CA ALA A 151 7.99 -25.85 17.74
C ALA A 151 7.04 -25.08 18.68
N PRO A 152 6.46 -23.94 18.28
CA PRO A 152 5.44 -23.30 19.09
C PRO A 152 4.15 -24.12 19.00
N LYS A 153 3.61 -24.49 20.16
CA LYS A 153 2.24 -25.01 20.27
C LYS A 153 1.25 -23.85 20.21
N ALA A 154 0.24 -24.02 19.37
CA ALA A 154 -1.01 -23.27 19.23
C ALA A 154 -0.87 -21.78 18.83
N GLU A 155 -1.26 -21.52 17.58
CA GLU A 155 -1.49 -20.20 17.00
C GLU A 155 -2.45 -19.37 17.84
N ARG A 156 -2.12 -18.08 18.00
CA ARG A 156 -2.97 -17.11 18.70
C ARG A 156 -3.19 -15.84 17.86
N ARG A 157 -4.42 -15.54 17.44
CA ARG A 157 -4.85 -14.45 16.54
C ARG A 157 -5.30 -13.19 17.31
N ALA A 158 -4.61 -12.07 17.10
CA ALA A 158 -5.00 -10.77 17.65
C ALA A 158 -6.14 -10.10 16.85
N HIS A 159 -7.17 -9.59 17.54
CA HIS A 159 -8.25 -8.80 16.95
C HIS A 159 -8.01 -7.29 17.17
N ILE A 160 -7.96 -6.51 16.08
CA ILE A 160 -7.77 -5.06 16.11
C ILE A 160 -9.13 -4.37 15.91
N ASN A 161 -9.58 -3.58 16.88
CA ASN A 161 -10.80 -2.77 16.77
C ASN A 161 -10.42 -1.29 16.61
N ILE A 162 -10.93 -0.64 15.56
CA ILE A 162 -10.72 0.79 15.30
C ILE A 162 -11.93 1.55 15.82
N ILE A 163 -11.74 2.35 16.88
CA ILE A 163 -12.79 3.17 17.49
C ILE A 163 -12.56 4.64 17.12
N ARG A 164 -13.60 5.29 16.57
CA ARG A 164 -13.59 6.71 16.19
C ARG A 164 -14.24 7.54 17.30
N VAL A 165 -13.48 8.43 17.95
CA VAL A 165 -14.02 9.41 18.90
C VAL A 165 -13.42 10.77 18.57
N GLY A 166 -14.26 11.80 18.45
CA GLY A 166 -13.83 13.17 18.21
C GLY A 166 -14.15 14.09 19.39
N LYS A 167 -13.16 14.85 19.86
CA LYS A 167 -13.12 16.33 19.92
C LYS A 167 -11.79 16.79 20.56
N ARG A 168 -11.28 17.92 20.05
CA ARG A 168 -10.02 18.62 20.39
C ARG A 168 -10.07 19.25 21.79
N GLU A 169 -8.91 19.40 22.41
CA GLU A 169 -8.56 20.57 23.24
C GLU A 169 -7.03 20.83 23.29
N ARG A 170 -6.66 22.08 23.63
CA ARG A 170 -5.44 22.81 23.24
C ARG A 170 -4.20 22.52 24.10
N ALA A 171 -3.02 22.73 23.52
CA ALA A 171 -1.72 22.73 24.18
C ALA A 171 -1.49 23.98 25.06
N PRO A 172 -0.77 23.88 26.19
CA PRO A 172 -0.14 25.02 26.82
C PRO A 172 1.35 25.11 26.46
N ALA A 173 1.77 26.36 26.30
CA ALA A 173 3.14 26.79 26.07
C ALA A 173 3.96 26.73 27.37
N SER A 174 5.19 26.22 27.25
CA SER A 174 6.42 26.72 27.88
C SER A 174 7.42 25.57 28.04
N ALA A 175 8.49 25.58 27.24
CA ALA A 175 9.66 24.75 27.52
C ALA A 175 10.90 25.61 27.35
N LYS A 176 11.46 26.02 28.49
CA LYS A 176 12.80 26.62 28.58
C LYS A 176 13.81 25.66 27.97
N LEU A 177 14.60 26.18 27.03
CA LEU A 177 15.74 25.50 26.45
C LEU A 177 16.83 25.40 27.52
N VAL A 178 17.09 24.21 28.07
CA VAL A 178 18.28 23.92 28.86
C VAL A 178 19.05 22.82 28.14
N MET A 179 20.05 23.26 27.39
CA MET A 179 21.06 22.41 26.78
C MET A 179 21.94 21.85 27.89
N SER A 180 21.91 20.54 28.14
CA SER A 180 22.94 19.91 28.97
C SER A 180 23.35 18.53 28.43
N LYS A 181 24.64 18.47 28.09
CA LYS A 181 25.54 17.31 27.95
C LYS A 181 25.12 16.25 26.93
N ALA A 182 25.87 16.24 25.82
CA ALA A 182 25.85 15.23 24.76
C ALA A 182 25.98 13.81 25.37
N LYS A 183 24.82 13.18 25.54
CA LYS A 183 24.66 11.75 25.79
C LYS A 183 25.08 11.05 24.51
N MET A 184 25.95 10.04 24.60
CA MET A 184 26.22 9.13 23.46
C MET A 184 24.90 8.79 22.79
N ILE A 185 24.76 9.21 21.53
CA ILE A 185 23.61 8.91 20.70
C ILE A 185 23.65 7.39 20.52
N SER A 186 22.87 6.66 21.33
CA SER A 186 22.43 5.30 21.01
C SER A 186 22.04 5.30 19.54
N PRO A 187 22.42 4.32 18.70
CA PRO A 187 22.08 4.34 17.28
C PRO A 187 20.59 4.64 17.19
N GLU A 188 20.26 5.87 16.77
CA GLU A 188 18.88 6.31 16.75
C GLU A 188 18.21 5.37 15.76
N TYR A 189 17.28 4.55 16.26
CA TYR A 189 16.48 3.71 15.41
C TYR A 189 15.64 4.67 14.56
N PHE A 190 16.12 5.02 13.37
CA PHE A 190 15.39 5.83 12.42
C PHE A 190 14.35 4.93 11.75
N TRP A 191 13.09 4.99 12.18
CA TRP A 191 12.00 4.47 11.37
C TRP A 191 11.56 5.54 10.37
N ARG A 192 11.40 5.15 9.12
CA ARG A 192 10.94 6.05 8.06
C ARG A 192 9.45 6.29 8.25
N VAL A 193 9.09 7.57 8.37
CA VAL A 193 7.69 8.02 8.39
C VAL A 193 7.47 8.90 7.18
N TYR A 194 6.50 8.53 6.36
CA TYR A 194 5.87 9.44 5.42
C TYR A 194 4.49 9.81 5.96
N ALA A 195 4.32 11.07 6.34
CA ALA A 195 3.04 11.62 6.73
C ALA A 195 2.73 12.80 5.81
N HIS A 196 1.72 12.64 4.96
CA HIS A 196 1.38 13.68 4.00
C HIS A 196 0.91 14.95 4.72
N GLN A 197 1.52 16.07 4.34
CA GLN A 197 1.14 17.40 4.78
C GLN A 197 0.49 18.12 3.60
N SER A 198 -0.80 18.44 3.73
CA SER A 198 -1.54 19.20 2.73
C SER A 198 -2.05 20.49 3.36
N VAL A 199 -2.01 21.58 2.59
CA VAL A 199 -2.75 22.78 2.94
C VAL A 199 -4.25 22.49 2.79
N PRO A 200 -5.11 22.78 3.78
CA PRO A 200 -6.54 22.55 3.66
C PRO A 200 -7.14 23.18 2.40
N LEU A 201 -8.05 22.45 1.76
CA LEU A 201 -8.71 22.90 0.53
C LEU A 201 -9.48 24.22 0.70
N GLU A 202 -9.91 24.51 1.92
CA GLU A 202 -10.56 25.77 2.31
C GLU A 202 -9.64 26.98 2.14
N GLN A 203 -8.32 26.80 2.27
CA GLN A 203 -7.33 27.87 2.16
C GLN A 203 -6.84 28.06 0.72
N THR A 204 -6.77 26.97 -0.06
CA THR A 204 -6.30 27.02 -1.46
C THR A 204 -7.41 27.33 -2.46
N GLY A 205 -8.67 27.02 -2.13
CA GLY A 205 -9.82 27.15 -3.03
C GLY A 205 -9.78 26.25 -4.27
N GLN A 206 -8.69 25.49 -4.47
CA GLN A 206 -8.41 24.71 -5.67
C GLN A 206 -7.80 23.36 -5.30
N ARG A 207 -8.20 22.31 -6.03
CA ARG A 207 -7.62 20.97 -5.87
C ARG A 207 -6.37 20.85 -6.74
N ASN A 208 -5.21 20.88 -6.12
CA ASN A 208 -3.90 20.82 -6.77
C ASN A 208 -3.00 19.68 -6.26
N ASP A 209 -3.42 18.95 -5.23
CA ASP A 209 -2.66 17.85 -4.65
C ASP A 209 -3.41 16.53 -4.86
N PHE A 210 -2.81 15.67 -5.68
CA PHE A 210 -3.37 14.38 -6.06
C PHE A 210 -2.54 13.22 -5.50
N THR A 211 -1.88 13.43 -4.37
CA THR A 211 -1.09 12.40 -3.69
C THR A 211 -1.97 11.21 -3.32
N LYS A 212 -1.53 10.02 -3.74
CA LYS A 212 -2.29 8.78 -3.68
C LYS A 212 -2.03 7.95 -2.41
N THR A 213 -0.78 7.90 -1.96
CA THR A 213 -0.40 7.32 -0.68
C THR A 213 -0.12 8.47 0.28
N ILE A 214 -0.99 8.64 1.29
CA ILE A 214 -0.99 9.81 2.19
C ILE A 214 -0.36 9.52 3.55
N TYR A 215 -0.11 8.25 3.87
CA TYR A 215 0.61 7.88 5.08
C TYR A 215 1.33 6.54 4.91
N TRP A 216 2.55 6.45 5.40
CA TRP A 216 3.30 5.20 5.50
C TRP A 216 4.25 5.27 6.70
N CYS A 217 4.24 4.25 7.55
CA CYS A 217 5.19 4.11 8.65
C CYS A 217 5.32 2.64 9.05
N SER A 218 6.54 2.13 9.23
CA SER A 218 6.80 0.70 9.48
C SER A 218 7.06 0.33 10.95
N GLY A 219 7.02 1.29 11.89
CA GLY A 219 7.59 1.09 13.22
C GLY A 219 6.91 1.85 14.35
N ILE A 220 5.58 1.96 14.34
CA ILE A 220 4.86 2.68 15.41
C ILE A 220 4.64 1.76 16.59
N GLN A 221 5.28 2.05 17.72
CA GLN A 221 5.03 1.31 18.94
C GLN A 221 3.76 1.82 19.65
N THR A 222 2.87 0.90 19.99
CA THR A 222 1.70 1.19 20.83
C THR A 222 2.11 1.27 22.30
N ASN A 223 1.40 2.08 23.08
CA ASN A 223 1.66 2.22 24.51
C ASN A 223 1.31 0.94 25.30
N SER A 224 1.51 0.95 26.62
CA SER A 224 1.19 -0.18 27.50
C SER A 224 -0.30 -0.58 27.51
N LYS A 225 -1.19 0.30 27.04
CA LYS A 225 -2.63 0.04 26.84
C LYS A 225 -2.94 -0.40 25.40
N GLY A 226 -1.93 -0.72 24.58
CA GLY A 226 -2.08 -1.11 23.19
C GLY A 226 -2.65 -0.01 22.29
N ILE A 227 -2.46 1.27 22.63
CA ILE A 227 -3.00 2.39 21.85
C ILE A 227 -1.86 3.10 21.11
N ALA A 228 -2.06 3.37 19.83
CA ALA A 228 -1.26 4.31 19.04
C ALA A 228 -2.18 5.38 18.41
N GLN A 229 -1.73 6.62 18.41
CA GLN A 229 -2.39 7.73 17.74
C GLN A 229 -1.46 8.30 16.68
N ILE A 230 -1.97 8.44 15.46
CA ILE A 230 -1.25 9.04 14.35
C ILE A 230 -2.07 10.19 13.76
N GLN A 231 -1.36 11.18 13.23
CA GLN A 231 -1.97 12.31 12.55
C GLN A 231 -1.33 12.50 11.18
N PHE A 232 -2.16 12.69 10.18
CA PHE A 232 -1.77 12.97 8.80
C PHE A 232 -2.86 13.80 8.12
N SER A 233 -2.59 14.34 6.93
CA SER A 233 -3.59 15.06 6.16
C SER A 233 -4.02 14.27 4.93
N THR A 234 -5.29 14.37 4.57
CA THR A 234 -5.80 13.80 3.31
C THR A 234 -5.40 14.70 2.14
N SER A 235 -5.08 14.12 0.98
CA SER A 235 -4.85 14.92 -0.22
C SER A 235 -6.14 15.57 -0.75
N HIS A 236 -6.04 16.34 -1.83
CA HIS A 236 -7.20 16.92 -2.52
C HIS A 236 -7.94 15.90 -3.41
N LEU A 237 -7.55 14.62 -3.40
CA LEU A 237 -8.30 13.55 -4.07
C LEU A 237 -9.70 13.37 -3.47
N ILE A 238 -10.64 13.10 -4.36
CA ILE A 238 -12.00 12.67 -4.02
C ILE A 238 -12.02 11.17 -4.27
N THR A 239 -11.73 10.40 -3.23
CA THR A 239 -11.60 8.94 -3.30
C THR A 239 -11.84 8.31 -1.92
N THR A 240 -11.85 6.99 -1.88
CA THR A 240 -11.74 6.21 -0.65
C THR A 240 -10.28 5.83 -0.45
N PHE A 241 -9.71 6.21 0.69
CA PHE A 241 -8.40 5.73 1.12
C PHE A 241 -8.59 4.46 1.94
N GLN A 242 -7.87 3.40 1.59
CA GLN A 242 -7.73 2.19 2.40
C GLN A 242 -6.58 2.39 3.40
N ILE A 243 -6.87 2.15 4.67
CA ILE A 243 -5.90 2.00 5.75
C ILE A 243 -5.61 0.51 5.88
N SER A 244 -4.33 0.13 5.77
CA SER A 244 -3.85 -1.22 6.06
C SER A 244 -2.88 -1.14 7.23
N VAL A 245 -3.08 -1.97 8.24
CA VAL A 245 -2.27 -2.04 9.46
C VAL A 245 -1.78 -3.46 9.63
N ASP A 246 -0.47 -3.64 9.73
CA ASP A 246 0.19 -4.88 10.14
C ASP A 246 0.77 -4.68 11.54
N ALA A 247 0.76 -5.72 12.36
CA ALA A 247 1.21 -5.65 13.75
C ALA A 247 1.95 -6.90 14.19
N PHE A 248 2.97 -6.73 15.04
CA PHE A 248 3.57 -7.81 15.80
C PHE A 248 3.85 -7.42 17.26
N ASP A 249 3.64 -8.35 18.19
CA ASP A 249 3.91 -8.14 19.62
C ASP A 249 5.28 -8.71 20.05
N SER A 250 5.65 -8.48 21.31
CA SER A 250 6.92 -8.98 21.88
C SER A 250 7.00 -10.50 22.02
N ARG A 251 5.88 -11.22 21.86
CA ARG A 251 5.79 -12.68 21.89
C ARG A 251 5.83 -13.29 20.49
N GLY A 252 5.92 -12.45 19.45
CA GLY A 252 5.89 -12.86 18.04
C GLY A 252 4.47 -13.11 17.50
N ALA A 253 3.42 -12.74 18.24
CA ALA A 253 2.06 -12.81 17.72
C ALA A 253 1.89 -11.77 16.61
N LEU A 254 1.27 -12.17 15.50
CA LEU A 254 1.06 -11.33 14.32
C LEU A 254 -0.41 -10.96 14.20
N GLY A 255 -0.67 -9.77 13.65
CA GLY A 255 -2.02 -9.28 13.40
C GLY A 255 -2.07 -8.37 12.19
N TRP A 256 -3.26 -8.25 11.60
CA TRP A 256 -3.51 -7.30 10.53
C TRP A 256 -4.92 -6.71 10.66
N ALA A 257 -5.12 -5.53 10.10
CA ALA A 257 -6.44 -4.89 10.00
C ALA A 257 -6.55 -3.99 8.78
N LYS A 258 -7.78 -3.85 8.28
CA LYS A 258 -8.14 -2.91 7.23
C LYS A 258 -9.27 -1.99 7.68
N SER A 259 -9.23 -0.75 7.22
CA SER A 259 -10.30 0.22 7.38
C SER A 259 -10.29 1.21 6.22
N THR A 260 -11.28 2.08 6.14
CA THR A 260 -11.37 3.07 5.06
C THR A 260 -11.70 4.47 5.57
N ILE A 261 -11.21 5.47 4.85
CA ILE A 261 -11.56 6.87 5.02
C ILE A 261 -12.06 7.41 3.68
N ARG A 262 -13.27 7.96 3.67
CA ARG A 262 -13.86 8.55 2.46
C ARG A 262 -13.57 10.05 2.41
N SER A 263 -12.92 10.47 1.33
CA SER A 263 -12.75 11.88 0.98
C SER A 263 -13.78 12.25 -0.10
N ILE A 264 -14.86 12.91 0.31
CA ILE A 264 -15.99 13.24 -0.57
C ILE A 264 -16.19 14.75 -0.71
N LYS A 265 -16.82 15.16 -1.83
CA LYS A 265 -17.40 16.49 -2.00
C LYS A 265 -18.85 16.36 -2.51
N PRO A 266 -19.78 17.23 -2.06
CA PRO A 266 -21.15 17.28 -2.56
C PRO A 266 -21.23 17.51 -4.08
N PHE A 267 -20.40 18.39 -4.61
CA PHE A 267 -20.28 18.67 -6.03
C PHE A 267 -18.81 18.72 -6.43
N PHE A 268 -18.46 18.07 -7.54
CA PHE A 268 -17.11 18.12 -8.10
C PHE A 268 -17.09 17.79 -9.59
N ILE A 269 -15.94 18.07 -10.21
CA ILE A 269 -15.64 17.73 -11.60
C ILE A 269 -14.45 16.80 -11.68
N GLU A 270 -14.46 15.95 -12.69
CA GLU A 270 -13.40 14.98 -12.96
C GLU A 270 -13.02 15.02 -14.46
N PRO A 271 -12.00 15.82 -14.83
CA PRO A 271 -11.45 15.80 -16.18
C PRO A 271 -10.59 14.54 -16.37
N LYS A 272 -10.83 13.78 -17.44
CA LYS A 272 -10.03 12.59 -17.78
C LYS A 272 -8.84 12.96 -18.66
N MET A 273 -7.82 13.55 -18.04
CA MET A 273 -6.64 14.05 -18.74
C MET A 273 -5.80 12.92 -19.35
N PRO A 274 -5.34 13.04 -20.61
CA PRO A 274 -4.32 12.17 -21.16
C PRO A 274 -2.96 12.40 -20.47
N LEU A 275 -2.08 11.40 -20.51
CA LEU A 275 -0.74 11.50 -19.94
C LEU A 275 0.14 12.49 -20.71
N GLN A 276 0.07 12.43 -22.03
CA GLN A 276 0.81 13.27 -22.98
C GLN A 276 -0.03 13.45 -24.25
N VAL A 277 0.25 14.51 -25.01
CA VAL A 277 -0.42 14.85 -26.27
C VAL A 277 0.61 15.42 -27.24
N SER A 278 0.32 15.34 -28.54
CA SER A 278 1.20 15.86 -29.59
C SER A 278 0.81 17.28 -29.98
N SER A 279 1.79 18.03 -30.48
CA SER A 279 1.55 19.34 -31.09
C SER A 279 0.62 19.19 -32.30
N GLY A 280 -0.42 20.04 -32.39
CA GLY A 280 -1.40 20.00 -33.47
C GLY A 280 -2.61 19.09 -33.19
N ASP A 281 -2.60 18.31 -32.12
CA ASP A 281 -3.72 17.44 -31.77
C ASP A 281 -4.97 18.25 -31.40
N THR A 282 -6.14 17.68 -31.74
CA THR A 282 -7.43 18.13 -31.20
C THR A 282 -7.93 17.11 -30.20
N ILE A 283 -7.92 17.49 -28.93
CA ILE A 283 -8.33 16.63 -27.81
C ILE A 283 -9.83 16.82 -27.57
N GLN A 284 -10.57 15.73 -27.57
CA GLN A 284 -11.95 15.71 -27.04
C GLN A 284 -11.91 15.21 -25.60
N LEU A 285 -11.70 16.14 -24.65
CA LEU A 285 -11.51 15.81 -23.24
C LEU A 285 -12.88 15.57 -22.57
N PRO A 286 -13.18 14.34 -22.10
CA PRO A 286 -14.39 14.11 -21.35
C PRO A 286 -14.21 14.63 -19.92
N ILE A 287 -15.16 15.46 -19.49
CA ILE A 287 -15.26 16.01 -18.14
C ILE A 287 -16.56 15.50 -17.53
N VAL A 288 -16.42 14.79 -16.41
CA VAL A 288 -17.57 14.28 -15.66
C VAL A 288 -17.91 15.27 -14.56
N PHE A 289 -19.15 15.73 -14.53
CA PHE A 289 -19.71 16.56 -13.48
C PHE A 289 -20.57 15.69 -12.58
N VAL A 290 -20.31 15.74 -11.27
CA VAL A 290 -20.95 14.85 -10.31
C VAL A 290 -21.66 15.67 -9.25
N ASN A 291 -22.96 15.43 -9.12
CA ASN A 291 -23.76 15.88 -7.99
C ASN A 291 -24.01 14.70 -7.05
N ASN A 292 -23.37 14.71 -5.89
CA ASN A 292 -23.52 13.68 -4.86
C ASN A 292 -24.45 14.14 -3.73
N THR A 293 -25.43 15.00 -4.05
CA THR A 293 -26.47 15.47 -3.12
C THR A 293 -27.85 14.99 -3.56
N ASP A 294 -28.79 15.01 -2.62
CA ASP A 294 -30.18 14.63 -2.84
C ASP A 294 -31.01 15.77 -3.45
N LYS A 295 -30.37 16.90 -3.80
CA LYS A 295 -31.01 18.09 -4.37
C LYS A 295 -30.55 18.29 -5.80
N ASN A 296 -31.44 18.76 -6.66
CA ASN A 296 -31.07 19.25 -7.98
C ASN A 296 -30.19 20.50 -7.82
N LEU A 297 -29.06 20.54 -8.52
CA LEU A 297 -28.27 21.76 -8.64
C LEU A 297 -28.87 22.61 -9.76
N GLY A 298 -28.77 23.94 -9.60
CA GLY A 298 -29.13 24.91 -10.62
C GLY A 298 -28.19 24.84 -11.85
N GLU A 299 -28.07 25.94 -12.56
CA GLU A 299 -27.17 25.99 -13.72
C GLU A 299 -25.71 25.85 -13.28
N VAL A 300 -25.02 24.86 -13.84
CA VAL A 300 -23.59 24.66 -13.62
C VAL A 300 -22.81 25.47 -14.66
N PHE A 301 -22.07 26.46 -14.18
CA PHE A 301 -21.14 27.24 -14.98
C PHE A 301 -19.76 26.60 -14.97
N PHE A 302 -19.12 26.52 -16.14
CA PHE A 302 -17.81 25.92 -16.29
C PHE A 302 -16.87 26.82 -17.09
N LYS A 303 -15.65 26.98 -16.58
CA LYS A 303 -14.57 27.75 -17.21
C LYS A 303 -13.27 26.98 -17.09
N VAL A 304 -12.49 26.96 -18.17
CA VAL A 304 -11.09 26.49 -18.15
C VAL A 304 -10.19 27.69 -18.34
N GLN A 305 -9.16 27.76 -17.51
CA GLN A 305 -8.04 28.69 -17.67
C GLN A 305 -6.81 27.84 -18.03
N GLY A 306 -6.07 28.28 -19.05
CA GLY A 306 -4.92 27.52 -19.57
C GLY A 306 -3.88 28.41 -20.22
N ALA A 307 -2.78 27.79 -20.64
CA ALA A 307 -1.67 28.47 -21.30
C ALA A 307 -2.06 29.00 -22.69
N PRO A 308 -1.44 30.10 -23.17
CA PRO A 308 -1.77 30.72 -24.46
C PRO A 308 -1.59 29.81 -25.68
N ASN A 309 -0.85 28.71 -25.55
CA ASN A 309 -0.65 27.72 -26.63
C ASN A 309 -1.79 26.69 -26.73
N LEU A 310 -2.85 26.80 -25.93
CA LEU A 310 -3.96 25.86 -25.93
C LEU A 310 -5.26 26.62 -26.19
N GLN A 311 -5.94 26.31 -27.29
CA GLN A 311 -7.25 26.91 -27.57
C GLN A 311 -8.35 26.02 -26.98
N MET A 312 -9.11 26.57 -26.05
CA MET A 312 -10.14 25.86 -25.31
C MET A 312 -11.52 26.14 -25.90
N GLY A 313 -12.30 25.08 -26.13
CA GLY A 313 -13.72 25.19 -26.41
C GLY A 313 -14.52 25.71 -25.21
N LYS A 314 -15.80 25.95 -25.43
CA LYS A 314 -16.75 26.36 -24.38
C LYS A 314 -17.74 25.25 -24.10
N ILE A 315 -18.10 25.07 -22.83
CA ILE A 315 -19.23 24.24 -22.40
C ILE A 315 -20.33 25.20 -21.95
N MET A 316 -21.49 25.14 -22.61
CA MET A 316 -22.65 25.95 -22.22
C MET A 316 -23.18 25.49 -20.85
N PRO A 317 -23.76 26.40 -20.04
CA PRO A 317 -24.39 26.04 -18.78
C PRO A 317 -25.43 24.92 -18.94
N PHE A 318 -25.58 24.10 -17.90
CA PHE A 318 -26.54 23.01 -17.90
C PHE A 318 -27.01 22.67 -16.48
N LEU A 319 -28.19 22.07 -16.40
CA LEU A 319 -28.74 21.55 -15.15
C LEU A 319 -28.17 20.17 -14.81
N LEU A 320 -27.97 19.94 -13.50
CA LEU A 320 -27.47 18.69 -12.94
C LEU A 320 -28.39 18.21 -11.80
N ARG A 321 -29.10 17.10 -12.03
CA ARG A 321 -30.08 16.54 -11.09
C ARG A 321 -29.42 15.93 -9.86
N ALA A 322 -30.20 15.68 -8.81
CA ALA A 322 -29.79 14.94 -7.63
C ALA A 322 -29.16 13.60 -8.01
N GLY A 323 -27.99 13.28 -7.44
CA GLY A 323 -27.25 12.05 -7.75
C GLY A 323 -26.71 11.92 -9.19
N GLU A 324 -26.93 12.89 -10.08
CA GLU A 324 -26.59 12.76 -11.50
C GLU A 324 -25.08 12.86 -11.73
N ARG A 325 -24.58 11.99 -12.61
CA ARG A 325 -23.23 12.05 -13.18
C ARG A 325 -23.35 12.37 -14.66
N LYS A 326 -22.96 13.57 -15.06
CA LYS A 326 -23.15 14.06 -16.43
C LYS A 326 -21.82 14.28 -17.12
N ARG A 327 -21.64 13.64 -18.28
CA ARG A 327 -20.45 13.79 -19.13
C ARG A 327 -20.64 14.95 -20.09
N LYS A 328 -19.67 15.87 -20.14
CA LYS A 328 -19.54 16.88 -21.20
C LYS A 328 -18.17 16.76 -21.85
N ILE A 329 -18.08 17.09 -23.12
CA ILE A 329 -16.83 17.02 -23.88
C ILE A 329 -16.32 18.45 -24.05
N LEU A 330 -15.08 18.67 -23.65
CA LEU A 330 -14.34 19.90 -23.91
C LEU A 330 -13.38 19.65 -25.07
N THR A 331 -13.50 20.43 -26.14
CA THR A 331 -12.53 20.40 -27.23
C THR A 331 -11.33 21.28 -26.86
N ILE A 332 -10.11 20.76 -26.98
CA ILE A 332 -8.86 21.49 -26.74
C ILE A 332 -7.96 21.31 -27.96
N GLN A 333 -7.58 22.39 -28.62
CA GLN A 333 -6.59 22.36 -29.69
C GLN A 333 -5.21 22.64 -29.12
N VAL A 334 -4.26 21.76 -29.43
CA VAL A 334 -2.88 21.83 -28.96
C VAL A 334 -2.04 22.63 -29.95
N GLY A 335 -1.43 23.73 -29.49
CA GLY A 335 -0.52 24.54 -30.30
C GLY A 335 0.82 23.86 -30.57
N SER A 336 1.73 24.62 -31.20
CA SER A 336 3.00 24.10 -31.72
C SER A 336 4.14 24.00 -30.70
N LYS A 337 4.00 24.59 -29.52
CA LYS A 337 5.06 24.63 -28.51
C LYS A 337 4.92 23.46 -27.53
N ALA A 338 5.96 22.63 -27.46
CA ALA A 338 6.07 21.57 -26.45
C ALA A 338 6.34 22.16 -25.06
N GLY A 339 5.76 21.55 -24.02
CA GLY A 339 5.97 21.97 -22.64
C GLY A 339 4.94 21.39 -21.67
N LYS A 340 5.14 21.66 -20.39
CA LYS A 340 4.16 21.36 -19.34
C LYS A 340 3.33 22.61 -19.07
N TYR A 341 2.05 22.55 -19.40
CA TYR A 341 1.12 23.66 -19.22
C TYR A 341 0.09 23.33 -18.14
N PRO A 342 0.06 24.07 -17.02
CA PRO A 342 -0.97 23.87 -16.01
C PRO A 342 -2.34 24.29 -16.57
N LEU A 343 -3.35 23.46 -16.33
CA LEU A 343 -4.75 23.77 -16.64
C LEU A 343 -5.55 23.88 -15.35
N LEU A 344 -6.33 24.95 -15.24
CA LEU A 344 -7.23 25.18 -14.12
C LEU A 344 -8.68 25.04 -14.58
N PHE A 345 -9.35 24.04 -14.04
CA PHE A 345 -10.76 23.77 -14.30
C PHE A 345 -11.62 24.34 -13.17
N LEU A 346 -12.51 25.27 -13.50
CA LEU A 346 -13.40 25.93 -12.56
C LEU A 346 -14.84 25.55 -12.90
N ALA A 347 -15.56 25.03 -11.92
CA ALA A 347 -16.99 24.79 -12.01
C ALA A 347 -17.69 25.43 -10.82
N LYS A 348 -18.79 26.15 -11.07
CA LYS A 348 -19.58 26.84 -10.06
C LYS A 348 -21.05 26.51 -10.26
N GLN A 349 -21.75 26.23 -9.17
CA GLN A 349 -23.20 26.17 -9.16
C GLN A 349 -23.76 27.60 -9.12
N GLY A 350 -24.70 27.89 -10.02
CA GLY A 350 -25.51 29.09 -10.07
C GLY A 350 -26.51 29.21 -8.95
#